data_AF-A0AAN6IS40-F1
#
_entry.id   AF-A0AAN6IS40-F1
#
_cell.length_a   1.000
_cell.length_b   1.000
_cell.length_c   1.000
_cell.angle_alpha   90.00
_cell.angle_beta   90.00
_cell.angle_gamma   90.00
#
_symmetry.space_group_name_H-M   'P 1'
#
loop_
_entity.id
_entity.type
_entity.pdbx_description
1 polymer ?
#
loop_
_entity_poly.entity_id
_entity_poly.type
_entity_poly.pdbx_seq_one_letter_code
_entity_poly.pdbx_strand_id
1 'polypeptide(L)'
;MFFSPISEIPRIGRNPPYLYSFIVFFGMSIALAFVDNFPGLIVLRFLQGLFGSPCLASGAASFDDIYDMYSAPYGYIWWVASMYCGPAFGPLLAGYAVADNWRWPLYEVVIMAGIVLVLLPLLPETSPTTILLNRARRLRQATGNKAYLAPSELNPRPFTHVLKEALEKPGEITVKDPAIAYACVYGAIVYATYYSFFEAFPLVYLGTYKMSQGALGLIFTNITVGCLIGLIAYWLYLRYHFIPRAKQYHQRHGEPVPQEQWLRPGLLGVWGPPAGLFLFAWTARADIHWIAPTAGIAIFAATSFWVFQSLICYIPLTYPKYVASLFAANDLSRSTLAAAFVQVTHQMYVNLGIDRGVTLVGGLSCIGVVGMYGLYYYGASLRARSKFTG
;
A
#
# COMPACT_ATOMS: atom_id res chain seq x y z
N MET A 1 -11.43 -4.56 0.78
CA MET A 1 -12.81 -4.30 1.26
C MET A 1 -13.40 -5.38 2.17
N PHE A 2 -13.19 -6.68 1.94
CA PHE A 2 -13.87 -7.72 2.74
C PHE A 2 -13.09 -8.16 3.99
N PHE A 3 -11.85 -8.64 3.81
CA PHE A 3 -11.07 -9.25 4.90
C PHE A 3 -10.54 -8.26 5.94
N SER A 4 -10.11 -7.07 5.51
CA SER A 4 -9.53 -6.08 6.43
C SER A 4 -10.54 -5.51 7.43
N PRO A 5 -11.78 -5.13 7.06
CA PRO A 5 -12.76 -4.71 8.06
C PRO A 5 -13.23 -5.84 8.98
N ILE A 6 -13.28 -7.08 8.48
CA ILE A 6 -13.55 -8.26 9.32
C ILE A 6 -12.52 -8.40 10.46
N SER A 7 -11.28 -7.92 10.24
CA SER A 7 -10.25 -7.90 11.27
C SER A 7 -10.53 -6.94 12.44
N GLU A 8 -11.41 -5.96 12.26
CA GLU A 8 -11.83 -5.01 13.31
C GLU A 8 -12.85 -5.64 14.28
N ILE A 9 -13.41 -6.81 13.94
CA ILE A 9 -14.38 -7.50 14.77
C ILE A 9 -13.64 -8.14 15.96
N PRO A 10 -13.97 -7.77 17.23
CA PRO A 10 -13.21 -8.24 18.41
C PRO A 10 -13.17 -9.77 18.55
N ARG A 11 -14.19 -10.48 18.05
CA ARG A 11 -14.26 -11.95 18.08
C ARG A 11 -13.30 -12.64 17.10
N ILE A 12 -12.87 -11.93 16.06
CA ILE A 12 -12.01 -12.46 15.00
C ILE A 12 -10.57 -11.99 15.24
N GLY A 13 -10.35 -10.68 15.40
CA GLY A 13 -9.01 -10.11 15.56
C GLY A 13 -8.25 -9.95 14.25
N ARG A 14 -6.97 -9.54 14.34
CA ARG A 14 -6.11 -9.26 13.18
C ARG A 14 -5.56 -10.50 12.52
N ASN A 15 -5.21 -11.53 13.29
CA ASN A 15 -4.44 -12.66 12.77
C ASN A 15 -5.23 -13.60 11.84
N PRO A 16 -6.49 -13.98 12.14
CA PRO A 16 -7.19 -14.96 11.31
C PRO A 16 -7.40 -14.54 9.84
N PRO A 17 -7.74 -13.28 9.52
CA PRO A 17 -7.81 -12.83 8.13
C PRO A 17 -6.50 -12.98 7.37
N TYR A 18 -5.33 -12.75 8.01
CA TYR A 18 -4.04 -13.01 7.38
C TYR A 18 -3.81 -14.50 7.15
N LEU A 19 -3.97 -15.32 8.19
CA LEU A 19 -3.61 -16.74 8.12
C LEU A 19 -4.47 -17.51 7.14
N TYR A 20 -5.81 -17.39 7.26
CA TYR A 20 -6.71 -18.19 6.43
C TYR A 20 -6.71 -17.76 4.97
N SER A 21 -6.62 -16.45 4.69
CA SER A 21 -6.50 -16.01 3.30
C SER A 21 -5.16 -16.47 2.70
N PHE A 22 -4.08 -16.44 3.49
CA PHE A 22 -2.76 -16.81 3.00
C PHE A 22 -2.61 -18.32 2.75
N ILE A 23 -3.30 -19.18 3.54
CA ILE A 23 -3.40 -20.62 3.25
C ILE A 23 -4.03 -20.85 1.86
N VAL A 24 -5.11 -20.14 1.55
CA VAL A 24 -5.77 -20.25 0.23
C VAL A 24 -4.86 -19.69 -0.86
N PHE A 25 -4.20 -18.55 -0.63
CA PHE A 25 -3.20 -17.98 -1.55
C PHE A 25 -2.08 -18.98 -1.87
N PHE A 26 -1.55 -19.67 -0.86
CA PHE A 26 -0.52 -20.69 -1.03
C PHE A 26 -1.02 -21.87 -1.87
N GLY A 27 -2.22 -22.40 -1.57
CA GLY A 27 -2.83 -23.45 -2.36
C GLY A 27 -3.08 -23.05 -3.83
N MET A 28 -3.56 -21.82 -4.06
CA MET A 28 -3.74 -21.28 -5.41
C MET A 28 -2.41 -21.12 -6.14
N SER A 29 -1.34 -20.72 -5.44
CA SER A 29 0.00 -20.57 -6.01
C SER A 29 0.59 -21.91 -6.47
N ILE A 30 0.35 -22.98 -5.70
CA ILE A 30 0.70 -24.35 -6.12
C ILE A 30 -0.10 -24.74 -7.37
N ALA A 31 -1.42 -24.58 -7.34
CA ALA A 31 -2.27 -24.95 -8.47
C ALA A 31 -1.87 -24.22 -9.76
N LEU A 32 -1.51 -22.94 -9.65
CA LEU A 32 -1.08 -22.10 -10.77
C LEU A 32 0.20 -22.64 -11.43
N ALA A 33 1.11 -23.23 -10.65
CA ALA A 33 2.38 -23.75 -11.15
C ALA A 33 2.23 -25.02 -12.02
N PHE A 34 1.08 -25.70 -11.94
CA PHE A 34 0.78 -26.94 -12.67
C PHE A 34 -0.36 -26.80 -13.69
N VAL A 35 -0.93 -25.61 -13.85
CA VAL A 35 -2.04 -25.39 -14.79
C VAL A 35 -1.50 -25.11 -16.20
N ASP A 36 -2.07 -25.83 -17.17
CA ASP A 36 -1.61 -25.80 -18.56
C ASP A 36 -2.60 -25.12 -19.52
N ASN A 37 -3.73 -24.65 -19.00
CA ASN A 37 -4.77 -24.01 -19.79
C ASN A 37 -4.94 -22.52 -19.41
N PHE A 38 -5.10 -21.68 -20.42
CA PHE A 38 -5.20 -20.23 -20.26
C PHE A 38 -6.40 -19.77 -19.40
N PRO A 39 -7.63 -20.32 -19.56
CA PRO A 39 -8.74 -19.95 -18.68
C PRO A 39 -8.47 -20.26 -17.21
N GLY A 40 -7.88 -21.43 -16.93
CA GLY A 40 -7.46 -21.85 -15.61
C GLY A 40 -6.41 -20.92 -15.01
N LEU A 41 -5.43 -20.48 -15.82
CA LEU A 41 -4.45 -19.48 -15.38
C LEU A 41 -5.12 -18.18 -14.93
N ILE A 42 -6.10 -17.68 -15.70
CA ILE A 42 -6.82 -16.45 -15.36
C ILE A 42 -7.59 -16.60 -14.05
N VAL A 43 -8.37 -17.67 -13.90
CA VAL A 43 -9.18 -17.91 -12.70
C VAL A 43 -8.28 -18.04 -11.48
N LEU A 44 -7.20 -18.82 -11.56
CA LEU A 44 -6.26 -19.00 -10.47
C LEU A 44 -5.53 -17.70 -10.12
N ARG A 45 -5.16 -16.88 -11.10
CA ARG A 45 -4.57 -15.54 -10.86
C ARG A 45 -5.53 -14.60 -10.15
N PHE A 46 -6.81 -14.62 -10.54
CA PHE A 46 -7.83 -13.84 -9.86
C PHE A 46 -8.00 -14.27 -8.40
N LEU A 47 -8.11 -15.58 -8.14
CA LEU A 47 -8.23 -16.11 -6.78
C LEU A 47 -6.96 -15.84 -5.96
N GLN A 48 -5.78 -16.02 -6.54
CA GLN A 48 -4.50 -15.68 -5.91
C GLN A 48 -4.46 -14.20 -5.50
N GLY A 49 -4.88 -13.27 -6.38
CA GLY A 49 -4.97 -11.85 -6.04
C GLY A 49 -5.99 -11.56 -4.92
N LEU A 50 -7.17 -12.18 -4.98
CA LEU A 50 -8.24 -11.99 -3.99
C LEU A 50 -7.79 -12.40 -2.59
N PHE A 51 -7.21 -13.58 -2.45
CA PHE A 51 -6.77 -14.13 -1.16
C PHE A 51 -5.40 -13.58 -0.69
N GLY A 52 -4.61 -13.02 -1.60
CA GLY A 52 -3.39 -12.28 -1.27
C GLY A 52 -3.64 -10.85 -0.77
N SER A 53 -4.79 -10.25 -1.09
CA SER A 53 -5.11 -8.85 -0.73
C SER A 53 -5.03 -8.46 0.77
N PRO A 54 -5.33 -9.33 1.76
CA PRO A 54 -5.39 -8.89 3.16
C PRO A 54 -4.06 -8.40 3.74
N CYS A 55 -2.93 -8.96 3.29
CA CYS A 55 -1.61 -8.51 3.75
C CYS A 55 -1.32 -7.03 3.37
N LEU A 56 -1.84 -6.60 2.21
CA LEU A 56 -1.72 -5.22 1.74
C LEU A 56 -2.72 -4.28 2.40
N ALA A 57 -3.91 -4.74 2.78
CA ALA A 57 -4.94 -3.85 3.34
C ALA A 57 -4.88 -3.71 4.87
N SER A 58 -4.43 -4.75 5.58
CA SER A 58 -4.47 -4.80 7.05
C SER A 58 -3.13 -4.45 7.71
N GLY A 59 -2.01 -4.47 6.97
CA GLY A 59 -0.67 -4.30 7.55
C GLY A 59 -0.52 -2.99 8.32
N ALA A 60 -0.97 -1.86 7.76
CA ALA A 60 -0.94 -0.58 8.44
C ALA A 60 -1.80 -0.55 9.72
N ALA A 61 -2.93 -1.26 9.74
CA ALA A 61 -3.77 -1.35 10.94
C ALA A 61 -3.08 -2.16 12.06
N SER A 62 -2.32 -3.21 11.71
CA SER A 62 -1.51 -3.93 12.69
C SER A 62 -0.37 -3.06 13.27
N PHE A 63 0.26 -2.21 12.44
CA PHE A 63 1.25 -1.25 12.95
C PHE A 63 0.64 -0.18 13.86
N ASP A 64 -0.55 0.30 13.51
CA ASP A 64 -1.30 1.27 14.32
C ASP A 64 -1.73 0.69 15.69
N ASP A 65 -2.05 -0.60 15.74
CA ASP A 65 -2.39 -1.28 16.99
C ASP A 65 -1.18 -1.42 17.96
N ILE A 66 0.05 -1.49 17.43
CA ILE A 66 1.28 -1.76 18.22
C ILE A 66 1.96 -0.46 18.68
N TYR A 67 1.99 0.55 17.82
CA TYR A 67 2.79 1.76 18.03
C TYR A 67 1.94 2.95 18.48
N ASP A 68 2.52 3.84 19.28
CA ASP A 68 1.90 5.13 19.60
C ASP A 68 1.94 6.08 18.39
N MET A 69 1.14 7.15 18.44
CA MET A 69 1.04 8.15 17.36
C MET A 69 2.40 8.69 16.87
N TYR A 70 3.41 8.80 17.73
CA TYR A 70 4.73 9.31 17.34
C TYR A 70 5.68 8.23 16.83
N SER A 71 5.40 6.96 17.13
CA SER A 71 6.22 5.83 16.69
C SER A 71 5.64 5.07 15.50
N ALA A 72 4.31 5.09 15.32
CA ALA A 72 3.60 4.44 14.22
C ALA A 72 4.13 4.81 12.82
N PRO A 73 4.52 6.07 12.54
CA PRO A 73 5.14 6.44 11.27
C PRO A 73 6.39 5.63 10.93
N TYR A 74 7.21 5.24 11.93
CA TYR A 74 8.37 4.40 11.68
C TYR A 74 8.00 2.97 11.28
N GLY A 75 6.87 2.45 11.79
CA GLY A 75 6.31 1.17 11.34
C GLY A 75 5.78 1.26 9.91
N TYR A 76 5.04 2.33 9.60
CA TYR A 76 4.51 2.57 8.25
C TYR A 76 5.61 2.66 7.19
N ILE A 77 6.78 3.23 7.51
CA ILE A 77 7.93 3.29 6.59
C ILE A 77 8.30 1.91 6.05
N TRP A 78 8.43 0.92 6.94
CA TRP A 78 8.80 -0.45 6.53
C TRP A 78 7.69 -1.13 5.75
N TRP A 79 6.45 -0.87 6.12
CA TRP A 79 5.29 -1.39 5.41
C TRP A 79 5.20 -0.83 3.97
N VAL A 80 5.27 0.49 3.80
CA VAL A 80 5.28 1.13 2.47
C VAL A 80 6.51 0.70 1.67
N ALA A 81 7.68 0.59 2.30
CA ALA A 81 8.90 0.17 1.61
C ALA A 81 8.77 -1.24 1.05
N SER A 82 8.17 -2.15 1.82
CA SER A 82 7.87 -3.51 1.37
C SER A 82 6.95 -3.52 0.15
N MET A 83 5.95 -2.63 0.12
CA MET A 83 5.04 -2.50 -1.04
C MET A 83 5.74 -2.02 -2.31
N TYR A 84 6.72 -1.12 -2.20
CA TYR A 84 7.49 -0.61 -3.35
C TYR A 84 8.55 -1.60 -3.81
N CYS A 85 9.24 -2.26 -2.87
CA CYS A 85 10.30 -3.21 -3.16
C CYS A 85 9.76 -4.54 -3.73
N GLY A 86 8.55 -4.97 -3.33
CA GLY A 86 7.96 -6.23 -3.81
C GLY A 86 7.87 -6.34 -5.34
N PRO A 87 7.21 -5.38 -6.02
CA PRO A 87 7.15 -5.34 -7.49
C PRO A 87 8.50 -5.16 -8.18
N ALA A 88 9.54 -4.71 -7.48
CA ALA A 88 10.89 -4.59 -8.02
C ALA A 88 11.67 -5.91 -7.96
N PHE A 89 11.54 -6.66 -6.87
CA PHE A 89 12.19 -7.96 -6.70
C PHE A 89 11.53 -9.07 -7.52
N GLY A 90 10.23 -8.99 -7.80
CA GLY A 90 9.53 -9.98 -8.62
C GLY A 90 10.17 -10.17 -10.01
N PRO A 91 10.28 -9.12 -10.84
CA PRO A 91 10.94 -9.18 -12.14
C PRO A 91 12.42 -9.52 -12.08
N LEU A 92 13.12 -9.17 -10.99
CA LEU A 92 14.52 -9.57 -10.79
C LEU A 92 14.64 -11.10 -10.76
N LEU A 93 13.91 -11.76 -9.85
CA LEU A 93 13.96 -13.21 -9.69
C LEU A 93 13.43 -13.90 -10.96
N ALA A 94 12.25 -13.47 -11.41
CA ALA A 94 11.61 -14.04 -12.59
C ALA A 94 12.43 -13.88 -13.87
N GLY A 95 13.13 -12.76 -14.04
CA GLY A 95 13.91 -12.46 -15.25
C GLY A 95 15.12 -13.38 -15.45
N TYR A 96 15.69 -13.92 -14.37
CA TYR A 96 16.74 -14.94 -14.44
C TYR A 96 16.16 -16.36 -14.50
N ALA A 97 15.05 -16.60 -13.79
CA ALA A 97 14.42 -17.91 -13.70
C ALA A 97 13.66 -18.33 -14.98
N VAL A 98 13.13 -17.38 -15.75
CA VAL A 98 12.42 -17.64 -17.03
C VAL A 98 13.31 -18.31 -18.07
N ALA A 99 14.62 -18.08 -18.04
CA ALA A 99 15.55 -18.59 -19.04
C ALA A 99 15.52 -20.13 -19.16
N ASP A 100 15.29 -20.83 -18.05
CA ASP A 100 15.22 -22.28 -18.01
C ASP A 100 13.81 -22.80 -18.28
N ASN A 101 12.81 -22.20 -17.62
CA ASN A 101 11.40 -22.61 -17.72
C ASN A 101 10.48 -21.46 -17.33
N TRP A 102 9.46 -21.15 -18.14
CA TRP A 102 8.48 -20.10 -17.82
C TRP A 102 7.67 -20.40 -16.53
N ARG A 103 7.63 -21.65 -16.06
CA ARG A 103 7.01 -22.05 -14.79
C ARG A 103 7.89 -21.80 -13.57
N TRP A 104 9.20 -21.66 -13.73
CA TRP A 104 10.11 -21.48 -12.59
C TRP A 104 9.75 -20.27 -11.71
N PRO A 105 9.44 -19.09 -12.26
CA PRO A 105 8.96 -17.97 -11.44
C PRO A 105 7.71 -18.29 -10.61
N LEU A 106 6.88 -19.25 -11.03
CA LEU A 106 5.71 -19.69 -10.26
C LEU A 106 6.14 -20.55 -9.06
N TYR A 107 7.15 -21.41 -9.23
CA TYR A 107 7.72 -22.19 -8.14
C TYR A 107 8.42 -21.29 -7.10
N GLU A 108 9.08 -20.20 -7.53
CA GLU A 108 9.66 -19.21 -6.61
C GLU A 108 8.59 -18.60 -5.69
N VAL A 109 7.44 -18.23 -6.25
CA VAL A 109 6.30 -17.72 -5.46
C VAL A 109 5.81 -18.76 -4.46
N VAL A 110 5.74 -20.05 -4.84
CA VAL A 110 5.36 -21.14 -3.92
C VAL A 110 6.37 -21.27 -2.79
N ILE A 111 7.68 -21.25 -3.08
CA ILE A 111 8.74 -21.37 -2.06
C ILE A 111 8.65 -20.20 -1.07
N MET A 112 8.59 -18.96 -1.57
CA MET A 112 8.50 -17.76 -0.74
C MET A 112 7.22 -17.75 0.10
N ALA A 113 6.08 -18.11 -0.50
CA ALA A 113 4.81 -18.21 0.21
C ALA A 113 4.84 -19.32 1.28
N GLY A 114 5.47 -20.46 1.00
CA GLY A 114 5.63 -21.54 1.98
C GLY A 114 6.39 -21.08 3.22
N ILE A 115 7.48 -20.32 3.04
CA ILE A 115 8.25 -19.75 4.16
C ILE A 115 7.37 -18.81 4.99
N VAL A 116 6.66 -17.88 4.35
CA VAL A 116 5.78 -16.93 5.05
C VAL A 116 4.65 -17.65 5.78
N LEU A 117 4.08 -18.71 5.19
CA LEU A 117 3.02 -19.49 5.81
C LEU A 117 3.46 -20.16 7.12
N VAL A 118 4.72 -20.58 7.22
CA VAL A 118 5.29 -21.13 8.46
C VAL A 118 5.48 -20.04 9.53
N LEU A 119 5.79 -18.82 9.12
CA LEU A 119 6.02 -17.69 10.03
C LEU A 119 4.72 -17.04 10.53
N LEU A 120 3.66 -17.01 9.73
CA LEU A 120 2.40 -16.33 10.07
C LEU A 120 1.76 -16.79 11.40
N PRO A 121 1.69 -18.09 11.72
CA PRO A 121 1.14 -18.56 13.00
C PRO A 121 1.92 -18.12 14.24
N LEU A 122 3.19 -17.72 14.07
CA LEU A 122 4.06 -17.27 15.17
C LEU A 122 3.79 -15.81 15.56
N LEU A 123 3.04 -15.06 14.74
CA LEU A 123 2.73 -13.67 15.02
C LEU A 123 1.70 -13.54 16.16
N PRO A 124 1.93 -12.67 17.15
CA PRO A 124 0.96 -12.41 18.20
C PRO A 124 -0.25 -11.63 17.66
N GLU A 125 -1.39 -11.74 18.34
CA GLU A 125 -2.57 -10.91 18.05
C GLU A 125 -2.29 -9.46 18.45
N THR A 126 -2.59 -8.50 17.56
CA THR A 126 -2.30 -7.08 17.77
C THR A 126 -3.53 -6.27 18.18
N SER A 127 -4.75 -6.70 17.83
CA SER A 127 -5.97 -5.91 18.10
C SER A 127 -6.19 -5.73 19.62
N PRO A 128 -6.21 -4.48 20.13
CA PRO A 128 -6.43 -4.23 21.56
C PRO A 128 -7.78 -4.75 22.04
N THR A 129 -8.82 -4.64 21.20
CA THR A 129 -10.18 -5.09 21.54
C THR A 129 -10.26 -6.61 21.66
N THR A 130 -9.58 -7.35 20.79
CA THR A 130 -9.51 -8.81 20.82
C THR A 130 -8.67 -9.30 22.01
N ILE A 131 -7.55 -8.64 22.29
CA ILE A 131 -6.70 -8.95 23.44
C ILE A 131 -7.49 -8.80 24.76
N LEU A 132 -8.21 -7.67 24.92
CA LEU A 132 -9.03 -7.44 26.11
C LEU A 132 -10.17 -8.45 26.23
N LEU A 133 -10.81 -8.82 25.12
CA LEU A 133 -11.85 -9.85 25.09
C LEU A 133 -11.29 -11.22 25.55
N ASN A 134 -10.13 -11.62 25.03
CA ASN A 134 -9.48 -12.87 25.41
C ASN A 134 -9.01 -12.85 26.87
N ARG A 135 -8.52 -11.71 27.37
CA ARG A 135 -8.16 -11.54 28.78
C ARG A 135 -9.38 -11.64 29.70
N ALA A 136 -10.49 -11.00 29.35
CA ALA A 136 -11.73 -11.09 30.11
C ALA A 136 -12.28 -12.53 30.16
N ARG A 137 -12.15 -13.29 29.06
CA ARG A 137 -12.52 -14.72 29.02
C ARG A 137 -11.62 -15.58 29.93
N ARG A 138 -10.31 -15.37 29.88
CA ARG A 138 -9.35 -16.07 30.76
C ARG A 138 -9.62 -15.79 32.24
N LEU A 139 -9.89 -14.54 32.61
CA LEU A 139 -10.21 -14.16 33.99
C LEU A 139 -11.53 -14.78 34.46
N ARG A 140 -12.57 -14.81 33.60
CA ARG A 140 -13.84 -15.50 33.89
C ARG A 140 -13.62 -16.99 34.15
N GLN A 141 -12.79 -17.65 33.33
CA GLN A 141 -12.48 -19.07 33.49
C GLN A 141 -11.68 -19.34 34.78
N ALA A 142 -10.73 -18.47 35.13
CA ALA A 142 -9.88 -18.66 36.31
C ALA A 142 -10.57 -18.34 37.63
N THR A 143 -11.42 -17.31 37.67
CA THR A 143 -12.05 -16.81 38.91
C THR A 143 -13.48 -17.29 39.12
N GLY A 144 -14.13 -17.80 38.07
CA GLY A 144 -15.57 -18.07 38.06
C GLY A 144 -16.47 -16.82 38.10
N ASN A 145 -15.88 -15.62 38.24
CA ASN A 145 -16.63 -14.37 38.35
C ASN A 145 -17.03 -13.84 36.96
N LYS A 146 -18.33 -13.84 36.68
CA LYS A 146 -18.90 -13.35 35.41
C LYS A 146 -18.87 -11.82 35.25
N ALA A 147 -18.49 -11.07 36.30
CA ALA A 147 -18.42 -9.61 36.26
C ALA A 147 -17.28 -9.06 35.38
N TYR A 148 -16.26 -9.87 35.05
CA TYR A 148 -15.20 -9.45 34.14
C TYR A 148 -15.70 -9.39 32.69
N LEU A 149 -16.12 -8.20 32.26
CA LEU A 149 -16.57 -7.89 30.91
C LEU A 149 -15.53 -7.06 30.17
N ALA A 150 -15.27 -7.40 28.91
CA ALA A 150 -14.51 -6.53 28.03
C ALA A 150 -15.36 -5.33 27.57
N PRO A 151 -14.75 -4.19 27.19
CA PRO A 151 -15.49 -3.04 26.66
C PRO A 151 -16.39 -3.39 25.46
N SER A 152 -15.96 -4.35 24.63
CA SER A 152 -16.73 -4.87 23.50
C SER A 152 -17.98 -5.66 23.91
N GLU A 153 -18.06 -6.13 25.16
CA GLU A 153 -19.18 -6.91 25.70
C GLU A 153 -20.20 -6.06 26.45
N LEU A 154 -19.87 -4.80 26.78
CA LEU A 154 -20.80 -3.88 27.46
C LEU A 154 -22.03 -3.56 26.61
N ASN A 155 -21.86 -3.51 25.29
CA ASN A 155 -22.93 -3.30 24.32
C ASN A 155 -23.01 -4.49 23.35
N PRO A 156 -23.63 -5.61 23.77
CA PRO A 156 -23.68 -6.81 22.96
C PRO A 156 -24.52 -6.58 21.71
N ARG A 157 -23.88 -6.62 20.54
CA ARG A 157 -24.55 -6.57 19.23
C ARG A 157 -24.55 -7.96 18.59
N PRO A 158 -25.61 -8.32 17.83
CA PRO A 158 -25.62 -9.57 17.08
C PRO A 158 -24.48 -9.58 16.05
N PHE A 159 -23.84 -10.74 15.88
CA PHE A 159 -22.67 -10.87 15.00
C PHE A 159 -22.95 -10.47 13.55
N THR A 160 -24.13 -10.80 13.04
CA THR A 160 -24.60 -10.42 11.69
C THR A 160 -24.65 -8.91 11.50
N HIS A 161 -25.10 -8.17 12.51
CA HIS A 161 -25.13 -6.71 12.49
C HIS A 161 -23.72 -6.12 12.53
N VAL A 162 -22.84 -6.66 13.39
CA VAL A 162 -21.43 -6.22 13.47
C VAL A 162 -20.70 -6.49 12.16
N LEU A 163 -20.93 -7.65 11.55
CA LEU A 163 -20.35 -8.02 10.27
C LEU A 163 -20.84 -7.11 9.14
N LYS A 164 -22.15 -6.87 9.06
CA LYS A 164 -22.74 -5.96 8.07
C LYS A 164 -22.21 -4.54 8.23
N GLU A 165 -22.18 -4.04 9.46
CA GLU A 165 -21.62 -2.72 9.79
C GLU A 165 -20.14 -2.63 9.38
N ALA A 166 -19.32 -3.64 9.69
CA ALA A 166 -17.91 -3.66 9.30
C ALA A 166 -17.70 -3.64 7.77
N LEU A 167 -18.58 -4.30 7.00
CA LEU A 167 -18.48 -4.33 5.53
C LEU A 167 -19.01 -3.06 4.87
N GLU A 168 -20.01 -2.40 5.45
CA GLU A 168 -20.62 -1.18 4.90
C GLU A 168 -19.83 0.09 5.24
N LYS A 169 -19.21 0.14 6.43
CA LYS A 169 -18.46 1.31 6.93
C LYS A 169 -17.36 1.83 6.00
N PRO A 170 -16.51 1.00 5.37
CA PRO A 170 -15.48 1.49 4.44
C PRO A 170 -16.06 2.31 3.29
N GLY A 171 -17.14 1.82 2.66
CA GLY A 171 -17.81 2.52 1.57
C GLY A 171 -18.53 3.78 2.06
N GLU A 172 -19.19 3.68 3.22
CA GLU A 172 -19.89 4.80 3.84
C GLU A 172 -18.93 5.96 4.18
N ILE A 173 -17.80 5.68 4.84
CA ILE A 173 -16.81 6.71 5.23
C ILE A 173 -16.23 7.37 3.98
N THR A 174 -15.90 6.57 2.96
CA THR A 174 -15.31 7.10 1.72
C THR A 174 -16.26 8.01 0.96
N VAL A 175 -17.57 7.74 0.97
CA VAL A 175 -18.56 8.57 0.28
C VAL A 175 -18.99 9.78 1.13
N LYS A 176 -19.11 9.62 2.45
CA LYS A 176 -19.62 10.67 3.35
C LYS A 176 -18.56 11.66 3.83
N ASP A 177 -17.27 11.30 3.79
CA ASP A 177 -16.16 12.18 4.13
C ASP A 177 -15.41 12.63 2.87
N PRO A 178 -15.55 13.90 2.45
CA PRO A 178 -14.88 14.42 1.26
C PRO A 178 -13.35 14.38 1.33
N ALA A 179 -12.75 14.48 2.52
CA ALA A 179 -11.30 14.46 2.66
C ALA A 179 -10.74 13.05 2.48
N ILE A 180 -11.44 12.03 2.97
CA ILE A 180 -11.09 10.63 2.71
C ILE A 180 -11.31 10.28 1.24
N ALA A 181 -12.44 10.68 0.65
CA ALA A 181 -12.71 10.50 -0.78
C ALA A 181 -11.55 11.07 -1.63
N TYR A 182 -11.14 12.30 -1.31
CA TYR A 182 -10.02 12.97 -1.97
C TYR A 182 -8.71 12.19 -1.80
N ALA A 183 -8.38 11.77 -0.57
CA ALA A 183 -7.17 11.00 -0.31
C ALA A 183 -7.15 9.66 -1.07
N CYS A 184 -8.30 8.97 -1.17
CA CYS A 184 -8.44 7.74 -1.94
C CYS A 184 -8.24 7.96 -3.45
N VAL A 185 -8.86 9.00 -4.02
CA VAL A 185 -8.70 9.34 -5.46
C VAL A 185 -7.26 9.77 -5.74
N TYR A 186 -6.69 10.63 -4.91
CA TYR A 186 -5.31 11.08 -5.06
C TYR A 186 -4.31 9.93 -4.93
N GLY A 187 -4.45 9.10 -3.90
CA GLY A 187 -3.66 7.88 -3.73
C GLY A 187 -3.80 6.94 -4.92
N ALA A 188 -5.00 6.84 -5.49
CA ALA A 188 -5.25 6.02 -6.68
C ALA A 188 -4.52 6.54 -7.92
N ILE A 189 -4.49 7.85 -8.15
CA ILE A 189 -3.74 8.44 -9.27
C ILE A 189 -2.24 8.17 -9.12
N VAL A 190 -1.68 8.35 -7.92
CA VAL A 190 -0.26 8.07 -7.64
C VAL A 190 0.06 6.59 -7.90
N TYR A 191 -0.80 5.68 -7.41
CA TYR A 191 -0.61 4.24 -7.58
C TYR A 191 -0.79 3.79 -9.04
N ALA A 192 -1.78 4.32 -9.75
CA ALA A 192 -1.98 4.05 -11.16
C ALA A 192 -0.79 4.53 -12.00
N THR A 193 -0.26 5.72 -11.71
CA THR A 193 0.96 6.24 -12.33
C THR A 193 2.15 5.30 -12.10
N TYR A 194 2.34 4.83 -10.87
CA TYR A 194 3.41 3.91 -10.50
C TYR A 194 3.40 2.61 -11.33
N TYR A 195 2.25 1.92 -11.42
CA TYR A 195 2.16 0.68 -12.19
C TYR A 195 2.16 0.91 -13.71
N SER A 196 1.54 2.01 -14.18
CA SER A 196 1.58 2.37 -15.60
C SER A 196 3.01 2.64 -16.06
N PHE A 197 3.87 3.16 -15.18
CA PHE A 197 5.26 3.40 -15.52
C PHE A 197 6.04 2.11 -15.78
N PHE A 198 5.69 0.99 -15.14
CA PHE A 198 6.38 -0.29 -15.33
C PHE A 198 6.22 -0.87 -16.73
N GLU A 199 5.09 -0.62 -17.38
CA GLU A 199 4.86 -1.05 -18.77
C GLU A 199 5.87 -0.42 -19.75
N ALA A 200 6.51 0.70 -19.38
CA ALA A 200 7.53 1.32 -20.22
C ALA A 200 8.86 0.56 -20.18
N PHE A 201 9.17 -0.20 -19.11
CA PHE A 201 10.51 -0.74 -18.91
C PHE A 201 10.85 -1.83 -19.93
N PRO A 202 9.99 -2.85 -20.17
CA PRO A 202 10.26 -3.84 -21.21
C PRO A 202 10.41 -3.19 -22.60
N LEU A 203 9.58 -2.19 -22.90
CA LEU A 203 9.62 -1.47 -24.18
C LEU A 203 10.94 -0.71 -24.39
N VAL A 204 11.47 -0.06 -23.35
CA VAL A 204 12.74 0.69 -23.43
C VAL A 204 13.95 -0.23 -23.36
N TYR A 205 14.06 -1.08 -22.34
CA TYR A 205 15.30 -1.79 -22.06
C TYR A 205 15.47 -3.03 -22.95
N LEU A 206 14.39 -3.78 -23.22
CA LEU A 206 14.46 -4.89 -24.19
C LEU A 206 14.30 -4.37 -25.63
N GLY A 207 13.42 -3.39 -25.85
CA GLY A 207 13.12 -2.86 -27.18
C GLY A 207 14.19 -1.93 -27.73
N THR A 208 14.45 -0.81 -27.06
CA THR A 208 15.40 0.23 -27.53
C THR A 208 16.85 -0.13 -27.24
N TYR A 209 17.16 -0.55 -26.00
CA TYR A 209 18.53 -0.86 -25.58
C TYR A 209 18.97 -2.30 -25.81
N LYS A 210 18.07 -3.18 -26.28
CA LYS A 210 18.35 -4.60 -26.61
C LYS A 210 19.01 -5.38 -25.47
N MET A 211 18.65 -5.06 -24.22
CA MET A 211 19.13 -5.77 -23.03
C MET A 211 18.51 -7.16 -22.91
N SER A 212 19.14 -8.04 -22.14
CA SER A 212 18.57 -9.35 -21.79
C SER A 212 17.46 -9.25 -20.74
N GLN A 213 16.65 -10.30 -20.60
CA GLN A 213 15.59 -10.36 -19.58
C GLN A 213 16.14 -10.24 -18.14
N GLY A 214 17.27 -10.88 -17.86
CA GLY A 214 17.96 -10.72 -16.56
C GLY A 214 18.42 -9.28 -16.31
N ALA A 215 18.93 -8.60 -17.34
CA ALA A 215 19.32 -7.19 -17.24
C ALA A 215 18.09 -6.27 -17.01
N LEU A 216 16.94 -6.54 -17.64
CA LEU A 216 15.69 -5.86 -17.31
C LEU A 216 15.31 -6.07 -15.84
N GLY A 217 15.46 -7.29 -15.31
CA GLY A 217 15.27 -7.58 -13.89
C GLY A 217 16.13 -6.70 -12.98
N LEU A 218 17.40 -6.47 -13.35
CA LEU A 218 18.28 -5.54 -12.64
C LEU A 218 17.78 -4.09 -12.71
N ILE A 219 17.22 -3.63 -13.83
CA ILE A 219 16.63 -2.29 -13.92
C ILE A 219 15.48 -2.10 -12.93
N PHE A 220 14.64 -3.12 -12.72
CA PHE A 220 13.59 -3.04 -11.70
C PHE A 220 14.14 -2.84 -10.29
N THR A 221 15.32 -3.39 -9.95
CA THR A 221 15.95 -3.17 -8.63
C THR A 221 16.33 -1.72 -8.35
N ASN A 222 16.44 -0.89 -9.38
CA ASN A 222 16.67 0.53 -9.21
C ASN A 222 15.50 1.24 -8.49
N ILE A 223 14.28 0.70 -8.57
CA ILE A 223 13.15 1.15 -7.75
C ILE A 223 13.43 0.88 -6.27
N THR A 224 13.97 -0.30 -5.93
CA THR A 224 14.38 -0.63 -4.57
C THR A 224 15.47 0.33 -4.09
N VAL A 225 16.45 0.65 -4.92
CA VAL A 225 17.50 1.64 -4.58
C VAL A 225 16.88 3.01 -4.30
N GLY A 226 16.01 3.50 -5.19
CA GLY A 226 15.28 4.75 -4.98
C GLY A 226 14.44 4.72 -3.69
N CYS A 227 13.73 3.63 -3.44
CA CYS A 227 12.93 3.43 -2.23
C CYS A 227 13.79 3.44 -0.97
N LEU A 228 14.96 2.80 -0.95
CA LEU A 228 15.88 2.81 0.20
C LEU A 228 16.43 4.21 0.48
N ILE A 229 16.80 4.97 -0.57
CA ILE A 229 17.22 6.36 -0.43
C ILE A 229 16.06 7.19 0.16
N GLY A 230 14.86 7.04 -0.39
CA GLY A 230 13.65 7.70 0.09
C GLY A 230 13.34 7.35 1.55
N LEU A 231 13.46 6.07 1.91
CA LEU A 231 13.27 5.52 3.26
C LEU A 231 14.23 6.17 4.25
N ILE A 232 15.53 6.13 3.96
CA ILE A 232 16.57 6.67 4.86
C ILE A 232 16.33 8.18 5.04
N ALA A 233 16.11 8.91 3.96
CA ALA A 233 15.88 10.35 4.02
C ALA A 233 14.60 10.69 4.81
N TYR A 234 13.51 9.94 4.62
CA TYR A 234 12.26 10.15 5.35
C TYR A 234 12.42 9.80 6.84
N TRP A 235 13.12 8.71 7.15
CA TRP A 235 13.41 8.31 8.53
C TRP A 235 14.24 9.37 9.26
N LEU A 236 15.29 9.90 8.62
CA LEU A 236 16.10 11.01 9.15
C LEU A 236 15.25 12.25 9.39
N TYR A 237 14.38 12.60 8.44
CA TYR A 237 13.45 13.72 8.59
C TYR A 237 12.50 13.53 9.78
N LEU A 238 11.92 12.33 9.95
CA LEU A 238 11.07 12.04 11.12
C LEU A 238 11.85 12.17 12.43
N ARG A 239 13.03 11.53 12.49
CA ARG A 239 13.84 11.39 13.70
C ARG A 239 14.36 12.72 14.21
N TYR A 240 14.87 13.56 13.31
CA TYR A 240 15.57 14.79 13.67
C TYR A 240 14.71 16.05 13.55
N HIS A 241 13.68 16.06 12.69
CA HIS A 241 12.90 17.26 12.44
C HIS A 241 11.44 17.15 12.91
N PHE A 242 10.68 16.19 12.38
CA PHE A 242 9.22 16.19 12.55
C PHE A 242 8.77 15.73 13.94
N ILE A 243 9.23 14.56 14.40
CA ILE A 243 8.77 13.99 15.67
C ILE A 243 9.18 14.85 16.89
N PRO A 244 10.42 15.36 17.00
CA PRO A 244 10.78 16.26 18.09
C PRO A 244 9.90 17.51 18.13
N ARG A 245 9.65 18.14 16.97
CA ARG A 245 8.77 19.31 16.85
C ARG A 245 7.33 18.98 17.23
N ALA A 246 6.82 17.83 16.81
CA ALA A 246 5.45 17.40 17.10
C ALA A 246 5.24 17.11 18.61
N LYS A 247 6.24 16.54 19.28
CA LYS A 247 6.22 16.34 20.74
C LYS A 247 6.27 17.66 21.50
N GLN A 248 7.11 18.61 21.07
CA GLN A 248 7.17 19.95 21.68
C GLN A 248 5.85 20.72 21.49
N TYR A 249 5.20 20.59 20.33
CA TYR A 249 3.89 21.20 20.09
C TYR A 249 2.84 20.64 21.06
N HIS A 250 2.79 19.31 21.21
CA HIS A 250 1.87 18.64 22.13
C HIS A 250 2.08 19.08 23.57
N GLN A 251 3.33 19.18 24.02
CA GLN A 251 3.63 19.67 25.38
C GLN A 251 3.18 21.12 25.61
N ARG A 252 3.20 21.97 24.58
CA ARG A 252 2.85 23.40 24.68
C ARG A 252 1.35 23.66 24.58
N HIS A 253 0.63 22.92 23.76
CA HIS A 253 -0.80 23.17 23.46
C HIS A 253 -1.74 22.15 24.11
N GLY A 254 -1.21 21.05 24.67
CA GLY A 254 -2.01 19.96 25.25
C GLY A 254 -2.70 19.07 24.22
N GLU A 255 -2.45 19.29 22.92
CA GLU A 255 -3.05 18.54 21.82
C GLU A 255 -2.01 18.14 20.76
N PRO A 256 -2.21 17.02 20.04
CA PRO A 256 -1.34 16.64 18.93
C PRO A 256 -1.28 17.68 17.82
N VAL A 257 -0.24 17.61 16.99
CA VAL A 257 -0.14 18.46 15.80
C VAL A 257 -1.32 18.24 14.85
N PRO A 258 -1.78 19.27 14.14
CA PRO A 258 -2.83 19.13 13.14
C PRO A 258 -2.50 18.05 12.11
N GLN A 259 -3.53 17.35 11.65
CA GLN A 259 -3.41 16.21 10.73
C GLN A 259 -2.64 16.56 9.44
N GLU A 260 -2.82 17.77 8.92
CA GLU A 260 -2.18 18.29 7.72
C GLU A 260 -0.65 18.35 7.85
N GLN A 261 -0.13 18.47 9.07
CA GLN A 261 1.31 18.54 9.31
C GLN A 261 2.04 17.27 8.84
N TRP A 262 1.35 16.13 8.87
CA TRP A 262 1.86 14.84 8.39
C TRP A 262 2.05 14.77 6.87
N LEU A 263 1.41 15.68 6.11
CA LEU A 263 1.55 15.79 4.66
C LEU A 263 2.77 16.65 4.22
N ARG A 264 3.41 17.35 5.16
CA ARG A 264 4.54 18.25 4.85
C ARG A 264 5.69 17.60 4.08
N PRO A 265 6.15 16.38 4.41
CA PRO A 265 7.17 15.71 3.60
C PRO A 265 6.71 15.50 2.16
N GLY A 266 5.43 15.14 1.99
CA GLY A 266 4.79 14.98 0.70
C GLY A 266 4.82 16.23 -0.17
N LEU A 267 4.72 17.44 0.40
CA LEU A 267 4.83 18.70 -0.37
C LEU A 267 6.19 18.88 -1.05
N LEU A 268 7.26 18.41 -0.40
CA LEU A 268 8.61 18.41 -0.97
C LEU A 268 8.75 17.26 -1.98
N GLY A 269 8.25 16.07 -1.61
CA GLY A 269 8.36 14.87 -2.43
C GLY A 269 7.59 14.96 -3.75
N VAL A 270 6.45 15.64 -3.79
CA VAL A 270 5.51 15.56 -4.93
C VAL A 270 6.04 16.13 -6.25
N TRP A 271 7.11 16.94 -6.22
CA TRP A 271 7.77 17.44 -7.42
C TRP A 271 8.72 16.42 -8.07
N GLY A 272 9.17 15.42 -7.30
CA GLY A 272 10.09 14.41 -7.79
C GLY A 272 9.49 13.40 -8.77
N PRO A 273 8.25 12.89 -8.58
CA PRO A 273 7.62 11.99 -9.52
C PRO A 273 7.52 12.55 -10.95
N PRO A 274 6.99 13.77 -11.19
CA PRO A 274 6.96 14.32 -12.55
C PRO A 274 8.38 14.57 -13.08
N ALA A 275 9.33 15.04 -12.26
CA ALA A 275 10.71 15.22 -12.70
C ALA A 275 11.37 13.89 -13.15
N GLY A 276 11.18 12.80 -12.40
CA GLY A 276 11.70 11.48 -12.75
C GLY A 276 11.05 10.91 -14.01
N LEU A 277 9.73 11.10 -14.18
CA LEU A 277 9.01 10.66 -15.38
C LEU A 277 9.42 11.43 -16.63
N PHE A 278 9.56 12.76 -16.56
CA PHE A 278 10.04 13.55 -17.71
C PHE A 278 11.50 13.25 -18.04
N LEU A 279 12.34 13.06 -17.02
CA LEU A 279 13.72 12.63 -17.25
C LEU A 279 13.74 11.30 -18.01
N PHE A 280 12.96 10.30 -17.57
CA PHE A 280 12.84 9.03 -18.28
C PHE A 280 12.31 9.21 -19.70
N ALA A 281 11.19 9.92 -19.86
CA ALA A 281 10.52 10.10 -21.14
C ALA A 281 11.44 10.66 -22.23
N TRP A 282 12.29 11.63 -21.87
CA TRP A 282 13.11 12.34 -22.85
C TRP A 282 14.52 11.76 -23.00
N THR A 283 14.93 10.86 -22.09
CA THR A 283 16.23 10.18 -22.15
C THR A 283 16.16 8.71 -22.57
N ALA A 284 14.95 8.12 -22.62
CA ALA A 284 14.72 6.75 -23.08
C ALA A 284 14.84 6.62 -24.61
N ARG A 285 16.03 6.90 -25.15
CA ARG A 285 16.33 6.91 -26.59
C ARG A 285 17.64 6.17 -26.86
N ALA A 286 17.77 5.62 -28.07
CA ALA A 286 18.94 4.84 -28.46
C ALA A 286 20.25 5.64 -28.48
N ASP A 287 20.19 6.96 -28.65
CA ASP A 287 21.33 7.89 -28.65
C ASP A 287 21.86 8.23 -27.25
N ILE A 288 21.07 7.99 -26.20
CA ILE A 288 21.41 8.34 -24.82
C ILE A 288 21.68 7.05 -24.03
N HIS A 289 22.74 7.04 -23.23
CA HIS A 289 23.10 5.89 -22.40
C HIS A 289 21.97 5.52 -21.43
N TRP A 290 21.66 4.22 -21.32
CA TRP A 290 20.56 3.65 -20.52
C TRP A 290 20.54 4.07 -19.03
N ILE A 291 21.66 4.56 -18.51
CA ILE A 291 21.76 5.06 -17.13
C ILE A 291 20.93 6.33 -16.91
N ALA A 292 20.76 7.17 -17.94
CA ALA A 292 19.99 8.41 -17.84
C ALA A 292 18.49 8.14 -17.58
N PRO A 293 17.78 7.28 -18.34
CA PRO A 293 16.40 6.93 -17.99
C PRO A 293 16.35 6.15 -16.67
N THR A 294 17.36 5.33 -16.37
CA THR A 294 17.43 4.62 -15.09
C THR A 294 17.49 5.59 -13.90
N ALA A 295 18.22 6.70 -14.00
CA ALA A 295 18.24 7.73 -12.95
C ALA A 295 16.83 8.34 -12.73
N GLY A 296 16.05 8.52 -13.81
CA GLY A 296 14.64 8.95 -13.73
C GLY A 296 13.77 7.99 -12.90
N ILE A 297 13.96 6.68 -13.06
CA ILE A 297 13.26 5.65 -12.26
C ILE A 297 13.61 5.80 -10.77
N ALA A 298 14.87 6.02 -10.43
CA ALA A 298 15.30 6.15 -9.03
C ALA A 298 14.71 7.39 -8.37
N ILE A 299 14.73 8.54 -9.06
CA ILE A 299 14.14 9.79 -8.60
C ILE A 299 12.64 9.60 -8.38
N PHE A 300 11.95 9.02 -9.36
CA PHE A 300 10.52 8.74 -9.28
C PHE A 300 10.19 7.85 -8.08
N ALA A 301 10.89 6.74 -7.88
CA ALA A 301 10.66 5.81 -6.78
C ALA A 301 10.91 6.46 -5.40
N ALA A 302 12.04 7.15 -5.23
CA ALA A 302 12.41 7.79 -3.97
C ALA A 302 11.39 8.84 -3.51
N THR A 303 10.91 9.64 -4.45
CA THR A 303 10.02 10.77 -4.15
C THR A 303 8.54 10.37 -4.13
N SER A 304 8.13 9.39 -4.95
CA SER A 304 6.80 8.76 -4.84
C SER A 304 6.62 8.05 -3.49
N PHE A 305 7.69 7.44 -2.97
CA PHE A 305 7.68 6.88 -1.61
C PHE A 305 7.31 7.94 -0.55
N TRP A 306 7.88 9.14 -0.63
CA TRP A 306 7.57 10.24 0.30
C TRP A 306 6.11 10.69 0.21
N VAL A 307 5.60 10.83 -1.02
CA VAL A 307 4.19 11.17 -1.28
C VAL A 307 3.27 10.13 -0.64
N PHE A 308 3.57 8.85 -0.91
CA PHE A 308 2.75 7.75 -0.43
C PHE A 308 2.81 7.62 1.10
N GLN A 309 3.99 7.73 1.68
CA GLN A 309 4.21 7.69 3.12
C GLN A 309 3.44 8.79 3.85
N SER A 310 3.41 10.00 3.29
CA SER A 310 2.62 11.11 3.85
C SER A 310 1.11 10.83 3.83
N LEU A 311 0.57 10.21 2.77
CA LEU A 311 -0.84 9.81 2.73
C LEU A 311 -1.17 8.73 3.76
N ILE A 312 -0.29 7.73 3.90
CA ILE A 312 -0.48 6.65 4.87
C ILE A 312 -0.44 7.17 6.31
N CYS A 313 0.38 8.17 6.63
CA CYS A 313 0.36 8.80 7.95
C CYS A 313 -0.88 9.69 8.15
N TYR A 314 -1.44 10.26 7.07
CA TYR A 314 -2.59 11.18 7.13
C TYR A 314 -3.92 10.44 7.32
N ILE A 315 -4.19 9.38 6.56
CA ILE A 315 -5.48 8.67 6.55
C ILE A 315 -5.96 8.16 7.93
N PRO A 316 -5.16 7.42 8.72
CA PRO A 316 -5.63 6.76 9.94
C PRO A 316 -6.05 7.76 11.03
N LEU A 317 -5.48 8.97 11.00
CA LEU A 317 -5.75 10.03 11.98
C LEU A 317 -7.18 10.59 11.89
N THR A 318 -7.87 10.45 10.75
CA THR A 318 -9.24 10.95 10.60
C THR A 318 -10.23 10.12 11.45
N TYR A 319 -10.10 8.79 11.40
CA TYR A 319 -10.98 7.87 12.12
C TYR A 319 -10.18 6.72 12.76
N PRO A 320 -9.54 6.94 13.92
CA PRO A 320 -8.68 5.94 14.58
C PRO A 320 -9.39 4.62 14.92
N LYS A 321 -10.71 4.64 15.06
CA LYS A 321 -11.51 3.44 15.32
C LYS A 321 -11.72 2.55 14.07
N TYR A 322 -11.60 3.12 12.87
CA TYR A 322 -11.94 2.48 11.59
C TYR A 322 -10.73 2.45 10.64
N VAL A 323 -9.51 2.32 11.19
CA VAL A 323 -8.25 2.41 10.43
C VAL A 323 -8.14 1.32 9.38
N ALA A 324 -8.52 0.08 9.70
CA ALA A 324 -8.48 -1.02 8.74
C ALA A 324 -9.50 -0.83 7.62
N SER A 325 -10.68 -0.31 7.96
CA SER A 325 -11.73 0.07 7.02
C SER A 325 -11.27 1.20 6.07
N LEU A 326 -10.62 2.23 6.59
CA LEU A 326 -10.06 3.33 5.80
C LEU A 326 -9.00 2.85 4.81
N PHE A 327 -8.03 2.06 5.27
CA PHE A 327 -7.00 1.51 4.40
C PHE A 327 -7.57 0.52 3.38
N ALA A 328 -8.60 -0.26 3.73
CA ALA A 328 -9.26 -1.16 2.81
C ALA A 328 -9.99 -0.42 1.67
N ALA A 329 -10.57 0.74 1.95
CA ALA A 329 -11.21 1.58 0.94
C ALA A 329 -10.16 2.26 0.04
N ASN A 330 -9.12 2.84 0.64
CA ASN A 330 -7.99 3.41 -0.09
C ASN A 330 -7.32 2.36 -1.00
N ASP A 331 -7.11 1.15 -0.51
CA ASP A 331 -6.52 0.06 -1.28
C ASP A 331 -7.39 -0.38 -2.47
N LEU A 332 -8.72 -0.43 -2.28
CA LEU A 332 -9.65 -0.72 -3.37
C LEU A 332 -9.61 0.37 -4.45
N SER A 333 -9.67 1.65 -4.07
CA SER A 333 -9.62 2.77 -5.01
C SER A 333 -8.33 2.75 -5.83
N ARG A 334 -7.19 2.53 -5.15
CA ARG A 334 -5.88 2.42 -5.77
C ARG A 334 -5.78 1.26 -6.75
N SER A 335 -6.15 0.06 -6.29
CA SER A 335 -6.05 -1.15 -7.09
C SER A 335 -6.97 -1.13 -8.29
N THR A 336 -8.19 -0.60 -8.15
CA THR A 336 -9.14 -0.47 -9.26
C THR A 336 -8.63 0.47 -10.34
N LEU A 337 -8.13 1.64 -9.95
CA LEU A 337 -7.64 2.62 -10.93
C LEU A 337 -6.36 2.13 -11.61
N ALA A 338 -5.43 1.53 -10.86
CA ALA A 338 -4.22 0.93 -11.43
C ALA A 338 -4.56 -0.20 -12.41
N ALA A 339 -5.50 -1.09 -12.06
CA ALA A 339 -5.96 -2.13 -12.96
C ALA A 339 -6.53 -1.55 -14.27
N ALA A 340 -7.37 -0.51 -14.20
CA ALA A 340 -7.91 0.14 -15.39
C ALA A 340 -6.82 0.80 -16.26
N PHE A 341 -5.89 1.51 -15.62
CA PHE A 341 -4.83 2.24 -16.33
C PHE A 341 -3.82 1.30 -16.99
N VAL A 342 -3.37 0.25 -16.30
CA VAL A 342 -2.38 -0.70 -16.85
C VAL A 342 -2.89 -1.36 -18.13
N GLN A 343 -4.19 -1.69 -18.21
CA GLN A 343 -4.79 -2.28 -19.41
C GLN A 343 -4.68 -1.38 -20.66
N VAL A 344 -4.79 -0.06 -20.47
CA VAL A 344 -4.71 0.91 -21.57
C VAL A 344 -3.27 1.35 -21.83
N THR A 345 -2.41 1.32 -20.81
CA THR A 345 -1.06 1.89 -20.85
C THR A 345 -0.16 1.21 -21.88
N HIS A 346 -0.22 -0.13 -21.98
CA HIS A 346 0.59 -0.84 -22.97
C HIS A 346 0.29 -0.37 -24.40
N GLN A 347 -1.00 -0.31 -24.75
CA GLN A 347 -1.46 0.17 -26.07
C GLN A 347 -1.12 1.64 -26.29
N MET A 348 -1.22 2.46 -25.23
CA MET A 348 -0.83 3.86 -25.28
C MET A 348 0.66 4.02 -25.63
N TYR A 349 1.56 3.28 -24.98
CA TYR A 349 3.00 3.36 -25.25
C TYR A 349 3.37 2.85 -26.64
N VAL A 350 2.73 1.78 -27.11
CA VAL A 350 2.96 1.25 -28.46
C VAL A 350 2.48 2.23 -29.54
N ASN A 351 1.33 2.88 -29.36
CA ASN A 351 0.74 3.75 -30.38
C ASN A 351 1.29 5.19 -30.37
N LEU A 352 1.51 5.79 -29.20
CA LEU A 352 2.02 7.17 -29.10
C LEU A 352 3.55 7.24 -29.16
N GLY A 353 4.24 6.14 -28.88
CA GLY A 353 5.65 6.16 -28.53
C GLY A 353 5.88 6.36 -27.03
N ILE A 354 7.01 5.84 -26.55
CA ILE A 354 7.36 5.82 -25.12
C ILE A 354 7.59 7.25 -24.61
N ASP A 355 8.23 8.09 -25.40
CA ASP A 355 8.51 9.49 -25.07
C ASP A 355 7.23 10.27 -24.77
N ARG A 356 6.27 10.24 -25.70
CA ARG A 356 4.99 10.93 -25.57
C ARG A 356 4.10 10.28 -24.52
N GLY A 357 4.07 8.94 -24.48
CA GLY A 357 3.30 8.18 -23.53
C GLY A 357 3.72 8.45 -22.08
N VAL A 358 5.01 8.38 -21.77
CA VAL A 358 5.52 8.67 -20.42
C VAL A 358 5.42 10.17 -20.10
N THR A 359 5.55 11.06 -21.09
CA THR A 359 5.28 12.50 -20.89
C THR A 359 3.83 12.75 -20.48
N LEU A 360 2.85 12.01 -21.02
CA LEU A 360 1.45 12.10 -20.62
C LEU A 360 1.25 11.65 -19.16
N VAL A 361 1.88 10.53 -18.77
CA VAL A 361 1.88 10.03 -17.39
C VAL A 361 2.58 11.03 -16.43
N GLY A 362 3.65 11.68 -16.89
CA GLY A 362 4.30 12.80 -16.20
C GLY A 362 3.37 14.00 -16.00
N GLY A 363 2.58 14.34 -17.02
CA GLY A 363 1.53 15.37 -16.93
C GLY A 363 0.46 15.03 -15.89
N LEU A 364 0.03 13.76 -15.81
CA LEU A 364 -0.88 13.30 -14.76
C LEU A 364 -0.24 13.43 -13.37
N SER A 365 1.06 13.16 -13.25
CA SER A 365 1.80 13.38 -11.99
C SER A 365 1.89 14.85 -11.58
N CYS A 366 1.88 15.79 -12.53
CA CYS A 366 1.76 17.22 -12.23
C CYS A 366 0.41 17.57 -11.59
N ILE A 367 -0.68 16.90 -11.99
CA ILE A 367 -1.98 17.02 -11.29
C ILE A 367 -1.82 16.52 -9.85
N GLY A 368 -0.98 15.51 -9.63
CA GLY A 368 -0.64 15.04 -8.29
C GLY A 368 0.03 16.07 -7.39
N VAL A 369 0.78 17.03 -7.95
CA VAL A 369 1.33 18.19 -7.23
C VAL A 369 0.20 19.05 -6.67
N VAL A 370 -0.74 19.43 -7.54
CA VAL A 370 -1.95 20.18 -7.12
C VAL A 370 -2.75 19.37 -6.09
N GLY A 371 -2.80 18.04 -6.26
CA GLY A 371 -3.37 17.07 -5.33
C GLY A 371 -2.85 17.21 -3.90
N MET A 372 -1.54 17.10 -3.73
CA MET A 372 -0.91 17.15 -2.40
C MET A 372 -1.10 18.51 -1.72
N TYR A 373 -0.88 19.60 -2.46
CA TYR A 373 -1.05 20.96 -1.94
C TYR A 373 -2.52 21.25 -1.60
N GLY A 374 -3.45 20.76 -2.42
CA GLY A 374 -4.89 20.85 -2.19
C GLY A 374 -5.29 20.17 -0.87
N LEU A 375 -4.82 18.94 -0.64
CA LEU A 375 -5.09 18.24 0.61
C LEU A 375 -4.46 18.93 1.82
N TYR A 376 -3.25 19.49 1.68
CA TYR A 376 -2.58 20.20 2.78
C TYR A 376 -3.29 21.49 3.19
N TYR A 377 -3.75 22.31 2.24
CA TYR A 377 -4.40 23.59 2.57
C TYR A 377 -5.90 23.47 2.82
N TYR A 378 -6.61 22.59 2.10
CA TYR A 378 -8.06 22.48 2.18
C TYR A 378 -8.54 21.24 2.95
N GLY A 379 -7.64 20.35 3.40
CA GLY A 379 -7.99 19.12 4.12
C GLY A 379 -8.90 19.34 5.32
N ALA A 380 -8.59 20.33 6.17
CA ALA A 380 -9.41 20.68 7.32
C ALA A 380 -10.83 21.15 6.93
N SER A 381 -10.93 21.95 5.86
CA SER A 381 -12.21 22.43 5.32
C SER A 381 -13.04 21.29 4.72
N LEU A 382 -12.38 20.33 4.05
CA LEU A 382 -13.02 19.12 3.53
C LEU A 382 -13.55 18.23 4.65
N ARG A 383 -12.76 18.01 5.72
CA ARG A 383 -13.18 17.22 6.89
C ARG A 383 -14.34 17.87 7.64
N ALA A 384 -14.36 19.20 7.74
CA ALA A 384 -15.47 19.93 8.38
C ALA A 384 -16.83 19.72 7.67
N ARG A 385 -16.83 19.27 6.41
CA ARG A 385 -18.03 18.95 5.64
C ARG A 385 -18.45 17.48 5.72
N SER A 386 -17.77 16.67 6.54
CA SER A 386 -18.04 15.24 6.67
C SER A 386 -19.42 14.99 7.28
N LYS A 387 -20.25 14.23 6.57
CA LYS A 387 -21.58 13.80 7.04
C LYS A 387 -21.53 12.48 7.82
N PHE A 388 -20.33 11.98 8.10
CA PHE A 388 -20.13 10.75 8.87
C PHE A 388 -20.09 11.01 10.38
N THR A 389 -19.58 12.17 10.79
CA THR A 389 -19.52 12.63 12.18
C THR A 389 -20.50 13.74 12.53
N GLY A 390 -21.16 14.31 11.52
CA GLY A 390 -22.10 15.42 11.64
C GLY A 390 -23.54 14.99 11.86
#